data_AF-A0A918IG44-F1
#
_entry.id   AF-A0A918IG44-F1
#
_cell.length_a   1.000
_cell.length_b   1.000
_cell.length_c   1.000
_cell.angle_alpha   90.00
_cell.angle_beta   90.00
_cell.angle_gamma   90.00
#
_symmetry.space_group_name_H-M   'P 1'
#
loop_
_entity.id
_entity.type
_entity.pdbx_description
1 polymer ?
#
loop_
_entity_poly.entity_id
_entity_poly.type
_entity_poly.pdbx_seq_one_letter_code
_entity_poly.pdbx_strand_id
1 'polypeptide(L)' 'MKSLKDGEIVDLWNSNSRHCLSVGAGSTAGRAGIIQWSCYGGAEQRWTSSA' A
#
# COMPACT_ATOMS: atom_id res chain seq x y z
N MET A 1 -18.55 4.77 -1.32
CA MET A 1 -17.14 4.48 -0.97
C MET A 1 -16.85 5.15 0.36
N LYS A 2 -16.06 4.53 1.23
CA LYS A 2 -15.65 5.18 2.49
C LYS A 2 -14.70 6.33 2.15
N SER A 3 -14.96 7.52 2.69
CA SER A 3 -13.98 8.60 2.63
C SER A 3 -12.84 8.30 3.60
N LEU A 4 -11.60 8.41 3.13
CA LEU A 4 -10.43 8.32 3.99
C LEU A 4 -10.24 9.65 4.73
N LYS A 5 -9.70 9.58 5.94
CA LYS A 5 -9.27 10.77 6.69
C LYS A 5 -7.79 11.03 6.43
N ASP A 6 -7.38 12.29 6.44
CA ASP A 6 -5.95 12.62 6.45
C ASP A 6 -5.24 11.91 7.61
N GLY A 7 -4.11 11.28 7.31
CA GLY A 7 -3.36 10.48 8.28
C GLY A 7 -3.91 9.06 8.52
N GLU A 8 -5.03 8.65 7.90
CA GLU A 8 -5.54 7.30 8.06
C GLU A 8 -4.57 6.29 7.44
N ILE A 9 -4.21 5.30 8.24
CA ILE A 9 -3.37 4.17 7.83
C ILE A 9 -4.25 3.12 7.17
N VAL A 10 -3.95 2.77 5.93
CA VAL A 10 -4.74 1.84 5.12
C VAL A 10 -3.85 0.84 4.38
N ASP A 11 -4.42 -0.34 4.13
CA ASP A 11 -3.93 -1.24 3.11
C ASP A 11 -4.75 -0.99 1.83
N LEU A 12 -4.08 -0.83 0.70
CA LEU A 12 -4.72 -0.62 -0.60
C LEU A 12 -4.57 -1.88 -1.43
N TRP A 13 -5.67 -2.48 -1.90
CA TRP A 13 -5.61 -3.63 -2.80
C TRP A 13 -6.33 -3.38 -4.12
N ASN A 14 -5.86 -4.02 -5.17
CA ASN A 14 -6.53 -4.03 -6.45
C ASN A 14 -7.73 -4.99 -6.41
N SER A 15 -8.91 -4.52 -6.84
CA SER A 15 -10.15 -5.33 -6.81
C SER A 15 -10.13 -6.56 -7.72
N ASN A 16 -9.34 -6.56 -8.81
CA ASN A 16 -9.26 -7.68 -9.74
C ASN A 16 -8.29 -8.76 -9.26
N SER A 17 -7.10 -8.37 -8.80
CA SER A 17 -6.05 -9.32 -8.40
C SER A 17 -6.09 -9.70 -6.93
N ARG A 18 -6.74 -8.89 -6.08
CA ARG A 18 -6.68 -8.97 -4.61
C ARG A 18 -5.27 -8.80 -4.03
N HIS A 19 -4.33 -8.27 -4.81
CA HIS A 19 -2.99 -7.92 -4.35
C HIS A 19 -2.93 -6.51 -3.79
N CYS A 20 -2.05 -6.32 -2.81
CA CYS A 20 -1.83 -5.05 -2.12
C CYS A 20 -0.81 -4.18 -2.86
N LEU A 21 -0.97 -2.86 -2.77
CA LEU A 21 0.02 -1.87 -3.16
C LEU A 21 1.20 -1.98 -2.20
N SER A 22 2.37 -2.35 -2.73
CA SER A 22 3.54 -2.70 -1.93
C SER A 22 4.78 -1.97 -2.46
N VAL A 23 5.67 -1.53 -1.58
CA VAL A 23 7.04 -1.17 -1.99
C VAL A 23 7.79 -2.44 -2.35
N GLY A 24 8.45 -2.45 -3.52
CA GLY A 24 9.18 -3.61 -4.01
C GLY A 24 10.29 -4.04 -3.06
N ALA A 25 10.30 -5.33 -2.70
CA ALA A 25 11.25 -5.94 -1.77
C ALA A 25 11.38 -5.24 -0.39
N GLY A 26 10.38 -4.45 0.01
CA GLY A 26 10.45 -3.65 1.24
C GLY A 26 11.55 -2.58 1.23
N SER A 27 11.97 -2.14 0.04
CA SER A 27 13.09 -1.19 -0.10
C SER A 27 12.80 0.15 0.57
N THR A 28 13.79 0.66 1.31
CA THR A 28 13.77 2.00 1.91
C THR A 28 14.49 3.04 1.05
N ALA A 29 15.01 2.64 -0.11
CA ALA A 29 15.69 3.54 -1.02
C ALA A 29 14.71 4.55 -1.64
N GLY A 30 15.17 5.79 -1.82
CA GLY A 30 14.41 6.79 -2.57
C GLY A 30 14.11 6.29 -3.98
N ARG A 31 12.89 6.56 -4.46
CA ARG A 31 12.38 6.10 -5.77
C ARG A 31 12.27 4.58 -5.89
N ALA A 32 12.14 3.85 -4.77
CA ALA A 32 11.76 2.45 -4.79
C ALA A 32 10.47 2.25 -5.59
N GLY A 33 10.44 1.18 -6.40
CA GLY A 33 9.29 0.86 -7.22
C GLY A 33 8.09 0.41 -6.40
N ILE A 34 6.90 0.80 -6.84
CA ILE A 34 5.64 0.33 -6.28
C ILE A 34 5.11 -0.82 -7.15
N ILE A 35 4.75 -1.92 -6.51
CA ILE A 35 4.30 -3.15 -7.15
C ILE A 35 2.96 -3.61 -6.57
N GLN A 36 2.33 -4.59 -7.22
CA GLN A 36 1.25 -5.37 -6.63
C GLN A 36 1.82 -6.69 -6.11
N TRP A 37 1.60 -6.99 -4.84
CA TRP A 37 2.06 -8.22 -4.22
C TRP A 37 0.97 -8.85 -3.35
N SER A 38 1.10 -10.16 -3.06
CA SER A 38 0.18 -10.84 -2.16
C SER A 38 0.07 -10.08 -0.83
N CYS A 39 -1.15 -9.84 -0.38
CA CYS A 39 -1.39 -9.16 0.89
C CYS A 39 -0.98 -10.05 2.05
N TYR A 40 -0.08 -9.58 2.93
CA TYR A 40 0.33 -10.32 4.12
C TYR A 40 0.53 -9.41 5.36
N GLY A 41 0.19 -8.12 5.25
CA GLY A 41 0.28 -7.16 6.35
C GLY A 41 1.70 -6.64 6.60
N GLY A 42 2.59 -6.76 5.61
CA GLY A 42 3.93 -6.18 5.65
C GLY A 42 3.90 -4.66 5.81
N ALA A 43 4.93 -4.10 6.44
CA ALA A 43 5.03 -2.66 6.67
C ALA A 43 5.04 -1.86 5.35
N GLU A 44 5.61 -2.45 4.30
CA GLU A 44 5.69 -1.90 2.96
C GLU A 44 4.35 -1.94 2.19
N GLN A 45 3.30 -2.50 2.78
CA GLN A 45 1.92 -2.55 2.25
C GLN A 45 0.99 -1.53 2.91
N ARG A 46 1.52 -0.78 3.90
CA ARG A 46 0.75 0.12 4.75
C ARG A 46 1.00 1.57 4.37
N TRP A 47 -0.07 2.28 4.03
CA TRP A 47 0.00 3.63 3.47
C TRP A 47 -0.74 4.62 4.36
N THR A 48 -0.12 5.77 4.59
CA THR A 48 -0.80 6.93 5.18
C THR A 48 -1.49 7.69 4.06
N SER A 49 -2.81 7.81 4.14
CA SER A 49 -3.57 8.62 3.19
C SER A 49 -3.40 10.12 3.46
N SER A 50 -3.30 10.89 2.39
CA SER A 50 -3.42 12.34 2.39
C SER A 50 -4.76 12.71 1.76
N ALA A 51 -5.57 13.50 2.46
CA ALA A 51 -6.85 13.98 1.96
C ALA A 51 -6.73 15.34 1.27
#